data_AF-A0A352RVJ2-F1
#
_entry.id   AF-A0A352RVJ2-F1
#
_cell.length_a   1.000
_cell.length_b   1.000
_cell.length_c   1.000
_cell.angle_alpha   90.00
_cell.angle_beta   90.00
_cell.angle_gamma   90.00
#
_symmetry.space_group_name_H-M   'P 1'
#
loop_
_entity.id
_entity.type
_entity.pdbx_description
1 polymer ?
#
loop_
_entity_poly.entity_id
_entity_poly.type
_entity_poly.pdbx_seq_one_letter_code
_entity_poly.pdbx_strand_id
1 'polypeptide(L)' 'MEYAHDPRTFLYSHYIYRGLRSATGVIGMTLLAMQFMDLPSAMVVSMGALCTSLMDLPSPLNHKFNEMLASVLLCT' A
#
# COMPACT_ATOMS: atom_id res chain seq x y z
N MET A 1 14.78 6.31 -15.75
CA MET A 1 13.73 5.27 -15.84
C MET A 1 12.88 5.61 -17.05
N GLU A 2 13.23 5.07 -18.24
CA GLU A 2 12.59 5.46 -19.52
C GLU A 2 11.07 5.24 -19.58
N TYR A 3 10.49 4.48 -18.65
CA TYR A 3 9.05 4.24 -18.54
C TYR A 3 8.23 5.46 -18.09
N ALA A 4 8.86 6.49 -17.52
CA ALA A 4 8.17 7.68 -17.02
C ALA A 4 7.79 8.69 -18.13
N HIS A 5 8.41 8.59 -19.31
CA HIS A 5 8.17 9.53 -20.41
C HIS A 5 6.96 9.18 -21.27
N ASP A 6 6.45 7.94 -21.19
CA ASP A 6 5.30 7.50 -21.97
C ASP A 6 4.22 6.88 -21.06
N PRO A 7 3.08 7.58 -20.84
CA PRO A 7 2.03 7.12 -19.92
C PRO A 7 1.35 5.83 -20.36
N ARG A 8 1.40 5.48 -21.65
CA ARG A 8 0.84 4.22 -22.15
C ARG A 8 1.72 3.05 -21.75
N THR A 9 3.04 3.23 -21.85
CA THR A 9 4.01 2.21 -21.44
C THR A 9 3.95 1.96 -19.94
N PHE A 10 3.69 3.01 -19.14
CA PHE A 10 3.46 2.87 -17.69
C PHE A 10 2.21 2.04 -17.37
N LEU A 11 1.08 2.29 -18.07
CA LEU A 11 -0.19 1.60 -17.83
C LEU A 11 -0.11 0.07 -17.99
N TYR A 12 0.66 -0.39 -18.98
CA TYR A 12 0.86 -1.82 -19.26
C TYR A 12 2.06 -2.43 -18.51
N SER A 13 2.77 -1.62 -17.73
CA SER A 13 3.96 -2.10 -17.03
C SER A 13 3.60 -2.91 -15.78
N HIS A 14 4.52 -3.77 -15.39
CA HIS A 14 4.43 -4.59 -14.18
C HIS A 14 4.22 -3.76 -12.90
N TYR A 15 4.63 -2.49 -12.89
CA TYR A 15 4.42 -1.56 -11.78
C TYR A 15 2.94 -1.28 -11.49
N ILE A 16 2.12 -1.08 -12.53
CA ILE A 16 0.68 -0.86 -12.38
C ILE A 16 -0.01 -2.14 -11.88
N TYR A 17 0.37 -3.30 -12.39
CA TYR A 17 -0.19 -4.58 -11.91
C TYR A 17 0.10 -4.82 -10.42
N ARG A 18 1.31 -4.53 -9.95
CA ARG A 18 1.65 -4.60 -8.52
C ARG A 18 0.83 -3.63 -7.68
N GLY A 19 0.70 -2.39 -8.13
CA GLY A 19 -0.09 -1.35 -7.46
C GLY A 19 -1.58 -1.71 -7.38
N LEU A 20 -2.15 -2.19 -8.50
CA LEU A 20 -3.55 -2.60 -8.58
C LEU A 20 -3.86 -3.75 -7.62
N ARG A 21 -3.01 -4.78 -7.58
CA ARG A 21 -3.15 -5.90 -6.63
C ARG A 21 -3.16 -5.41 -5.19
N SER A 22 -2.25 -4.50 -4.86
CA SER A 22 -2.16 -3.91 -3.52
C SER A 22 -3.42 -3.12 -3.16
N ALA A 23 -3.87 -2.24 -4.06
CA ALA A 23 -5.10 -1.45 -3.88
C ALA A 23 -6.34 -2.33 -3.71
N THR A 24 -6.48 -3.39 -4.51
CA THR A 24 -7.59 -4.34 -4.37
C THR A 24 -7.56 -5.06 -3.02
N GLY A 25 -6.37 -5.34 -2.47
CA GLY A 25 -6.22 -5.95 -1.14
C GLY A 25 -6.67 -5.00 -0.02
N VAL A 26 -6.26 -3.73 -0.08
CA VAL A 26 -6.66 -2.71 0.91
C VAL A 26 -8.17 -2.48 0.89
N ILE A 27 -8.75 -2.33 -0.31
CA ILE A 27 -10.20 -2.16 -0.47
C ILE A 27 -10.93 -3.41 0.03
N GLY A 28 -10.43 -4.60 -0.31
CA GLY A 28 -10.99 -5.87 0.17
C GLY A 28 -10.99 -5.97 1.70
N MET A 29 -9.88 -5.64 2.35
CA MET A 29 -9.80 -5.62 3.82
C MET A 29 -10.75 -4.60 4.45
N THR A 30 -10.90 -3.43 3.83
CA THR A 30 -11.81 -2.39 4.32
C THR A 30 -13.27 -2.82 4.19
N LEU A 31 -13.66 -3.40 3.06
CA LEU A 31 -15.02 -3.91 2.84
C LEU A 31 -15.36 -5.07 3.79
N LEU A 32 -14.39 -5.95 4.08
CA LEU A 32 -14.55 -7.00 5.09
C LEU A 32 -14.72 -6.39 6.48
N ALA A 33 -13.91 -5.39 6.86
CA ALA A 33 -14.00 -4.72 8.15
C ALA A 33 -15.36 -4.03 8.36
N MET A 34 -15.92 -3.42 7.31
CA MET A 34 -17.24 -2.78 7.35
C MET A 34 -18.39 -3.76 7.61
N GLN A 35 -18.22 -5.06 7.35
CA GLN A 35 -19.26 -6.06 7.65
C GLN A 35 -19.33 -6.42 9.15
N PHE A 36 -18.24 -6.21 9.89
CA PHE A 36 -18.13 -6.63 11.29
C PHE A 36 -18.05 -5.47 12.28
N MET A 37 -17.76 -4.24 11.82
CA MET A 37 -17.43 -3.11 12.69
C MET A 37 -18.03 -1.78 12.21
N ASP A 38 -18.13 -0.82 13.14
CA ASP A 38 -18.58 0.54 12.85
C ASP A 38 -17.62 1.30 11.91
N LEU A 39 -18.15 2.32 11.23
CA LEU A 39 -17.41 3.19 10.31
C LEU A 39 -16.05 3.71 10.83
N PRO A 40 -15.92 4.23 12.08
CA PRO A 40 -14.63 4.67 12.60
C PRO A 40 -13.61 3.52 12.74
N SER A 41 -14.06 2.33 13.13
CA SER A 41 -13.18 1.17 13.26
C SER A 41 -12.73 0.65 11.89
N ALA A 42 -13.65 0.61 10.92
CA ALA A 42 -13.32 0.28 9.54
C ALA A 42 -12.31 1.27 8.92
N MET A 43 -12.41 2.56 9.27
CA MET A 43 -11.44 3.57 8.84
C MET A 43 -10.03 3.31 9.41
N VAL A 44 -9.92 2.94 10.69
CA VAL A 44 -8.63 2.57 11.31
C VAL A 44 -8.03 1.34 10.62
N VAL A 45 -8.84 0.32 10.32
CA VAL A 45 -8.39 -0.87 9.60
C VAL A 45 -7.90 -0.51 8.19
N SER A 46 -8.62 0.36 7.48
CA SER A 46 -8.20 0.82 6.15
C SER A 46 -6.87 1.56 6.18
N MET A 47 -6.66 2.41 7.21
CA MET A 47 -5.40 3.15 7.40
C MET A 47 -4.22 2.21 7.70
N GLY A 48 -4.44 1.18 8.53
CA GLY A 48 -3.44 0.15 8.80
C GLY A 48 -3.09 -0.64 7.55
N ALA A 49 -4.09 -1.08 6.79
CA ALA A 49 -3.89 -1.81 5.54
C ALA A 49 -3.13 -0.97 4.50
N LEU A 50 -3.43 0.33 4.40
CA LEU A 50 -2.69 1.29 3.57
C LEU A 50 -1.22 1.38 3.99
N CYS A 51 -0.94 1.52 5.28
CA CYS A 51 0.42 1.61 5.81
C CYS A 51 1.26 0.36 5.47
N THR A 52 0.72 -0.83 5.70
CA THR A 52 1.39 -2.09 5.34
C THR A 52 1.68 -2.17 3.84
N SER A 53 0.72 -1.75 3.01
CA SER A 53 0.87 -1.78 1.55
C SER A 53 2.01 -0.90 1.02
N LEU A 54 2.33 0.19 1.72
CA LEU A 54 3.44 1.09 1.41
C LEU A 54 4.79 0.47 1.77
N MET A 55 4.87 -0.24 2.91
CA MET A 55 6.11 -0.90 3.34
C MET A 55 6.54 -2.06 2.42
N ASP A 56 5.57 -2.69 1.75
CA ASP A 56 5.84 -3.78 0.81
C ASP A 56 6.52 -3.31 -0.49
N LEU A 57 6.58 -2.00 -0.76
CA LEU A 57 7.23 -1.48 -1.96
C LEU A 57 8.75 -1.74 -1.92
N PRO A 58 9.39 -2.20 -3.02
CA PRO A 58 10.81 -2.51 -3.03
C PRO A 58 11.66 -1.24 -2.93
N SER A 59 12.17 -0.95 -1.73
CA SER A 59 13.22 0.05 -1.46
C SER A 59 14.61 -0.60 -1.38
N PRO A 60 15.71 0.15 -1.62
CA PRO A 60 17.08 -0.34 -1.42
C PRO A 60 17.27 -0.96 -0.03
N LEU A 61 17.85 -2.17 0.06
CA LEU A 61 17.97 -2.96 1.29
C LEU A 61 18.56 -2.18 2.48
N ASN A 62 19.54 -1.31 2.22
CA ASN A 62 20.21 -0.51 3.25
C ASN A 62 19.29 0.54 3.90
N HIS A 63 18.28 1.04 3.17
CA HIS A 63 17.34 2.05 3.68
C HIS A 63 16.02 1.43 4.12
N LYS A 64 15.68 0.23 3.64
CA LYS A 64 14.39 -0.44 3.87
C LYS A 64 14.11 -0.74 5.35
N PHE A 65 15.13 -1.11 6.12
CA PHE A 65 14.97 -1.30 7.57
C PHE A 65 14.66 0.00 8.31
N ASN A 66 15.25 1.12 7.88
CA ASN A 66 14.99 2.42 8.47
C ASN A 66 13.59 2.92 8.14
N GLU A 67 13.10 2.63 6.92
CA GLU A 67 11.71 2.92 6.52
C GLU A 67 10.68 2.07 7.29
N MET A 68 10.96 0.78 7.51
CA MET A 68 10.12 -0.08 8.36
C MET A 68 10.11 0.40 9.82
N LEU A 69 11.27 0.79 10.37
CA LEU A 69 11.35 1.30 11.74
C LEU A 69 10.58 2.63 11.89
N ALA A 70 10.77 3.57 10.97
CA ALA A 70 10.11 4.89 11.00
C ALA A 70 8.59 4.76 10.92
N SER A 71 8.09 3.83 10.10
CA SER A 71 6.66 3.61 9.94
C SER A 71 6.02 2.91 11.15
N VAL A 72 6.71 1.98 11.81
CA VAL A 72 6.28 1.42 13.11
C VAL A 72 6.26 2.50 14.20
N LEU A 73 7.27 3.38 14.24
CA LEU A 73 7.36 4.47 15.21
C LEU A 73 6.23 5.50 15.02
N LEU A 74 5.85 5.79 13.77
CA LEU A 74 4.76 6.73 13.46
C LEU A 74 3.37 6.15 13.70
N CYS A 75 3.23 4.82 13.70
CA CYS A 75 1.96 4.12 13.87
C CYS A 75 1.70 3.68 15.32
N THR A 76 2.70 3.81 16.21
CA THR A 76 2.59 3.60 17.67
C THR A 76 2.13 4.87 18.36
#